data_AF-A0A803MP12-F1
#
_entry.id   AF-A0A803MP12-F1
#
_cell.length_a   1.000
_cell.length_b   1.000
_cell.length_c   1.000
_cell.angle_alpha   90.00
_cell.angle_beta   90.00
_cell.angle_gamma   90.00
#
_symmetry.space_group_name_H-M   'P 1'
#
loop_
_entity.id
_entity.type
_entity.pdbx_description
1 polymer ?
#
loop_
_entity_poly.entity_id
_entity_poly.type
_entity_poly.pdbx_seq_one_letter_code
_entity_poly.pdbx_strand_id
1 'polypeptide(L)' 'MAIDIFRTVIEWCLGKCLTQKILKKKPKKGSKNSKPITKTDAGDSFFNFFSPYDVPEDEEEIDKDVADELHALMEQDYDV' A
#
# COMPACT_ATOMS: atom_id res chain seq x y z
N MET A 1 -17.36 -15.35 8.70
CA MET A 1 -17.20 -14.26 9.68
C MET A 1 -16.11 -13.38 9.11
N ALA A 2 -16.44 -12.17 8.64
CA ALA A 2 -15.40 -11.21 8.30
C ALA A 2 -14.68 -10.82 9.60
N ILE A 3 -13.37 -11.00 9.64
CA ILE A 3 -12.55 -10.53 10.75
C ILE A 3 -12.27 -9.05 10.46
N ASP A 4 -13.10 -8.17 11.02
CA ASP A 4 -12.89 -6.73 10.90
C ASP A 4 -11.68 -6.32 11.77
N ILE A 5 -10.51 -6.20 11.15
CA ILE A 5 -9.31 -5.67 11.82
C ILE A 5 -9.38 -4.15 11.82
N PHE A 6 -9.66 -3.56 12.97
CA PHE A 6 -9.66 -2.11 13.13
C PHE A 6 -8.23 -1.56 13.17
N ARG A 7 -7.75 -1.01 12.05
CA ARG A 7 -6.48 -0.28 11.97
C ARG A 7 -6.70 1.23 12.10
N THR A 8 -5.70 1.94 12.60
CA THR A 8 -5.76 3.41 12.77
C THR A 8 -5.21 4.12 11.54
N VAL A 9 -5.96 5.08 11.00
CA VAL A 9 -5.50 5.90 9.87
C VAL A 9 -4.35 6.81 10.32
N ILE A 10 -3.19 6.70 9.66
CA ILE A 10 -2.06 7.60 9.90
C ILE A 10 -2.23 8.87 9.07
N GLU A 11 -2.28 10.01 9.76
CA GLU A 11 -2.23 11.31 9.10
C GLU A 11 -0.78 11.70 8.77
N TRP A 12 -0.41 11.56 7.50
CA TRP A 12 0.92 11.92 7.03
C TRP A 12 1.03 13.40 6.70
N CYS A 13 2.09 14.04 7.21
CA CYS A 13 2.51 15.35 6.71
C CYS A 13 2.98 15.26 5.24
N LEU A 14 2.91 16.37 4.49
CA LEU A 14 3.30 16.43 3.08
C LEU A 14 4.72 15.86 2.84
N GLY A 15 4.80 14.84 1.99
CA GLY A 15 6.08 14.18 1.65
C GLY A 15 6.71 13.37 2.77
N LYS A 16 5.96 13.07 3.84
CA LYS A 16 6.42 12.25 4.98
C LYS A 16 5.81 10.86 5.02
N CYS A 17 4.96 10.51 4.07
CA CYS A 17 4.44 9.16 3.92
C CYS A 17 5.59 8.15 3.74
N LEU A 18 5.79 7.26 4.71
CA LEU A 18 6.89 6.29 4.71
C LEU A 18 6.51 4.94 4.09
N THR A 19 5.22 4.69 3.89
CA THR A 19 4.70 3.53 3.13
C THR A 19 4.86 3.71 1.61
N GLN A 20 5.28 4.90 1.18
CA GLN A 20 5.35 5.31 -0.21
C GLN A 20 6.69 5.94 -0.54
N LYS A 21 7.41 5.35 -1.51
CA LYS A 21 8.66 5.90 -2.01
C LYS A 21 8.40 6.83 -3.19
N ILE A 22 8.64 8.12 -2.98
CA ILE A 22 8.48 9.13 -4.03
C ILE A 22 9.74 9.18 -4.91
N LEU A 23 9.65 8.64 -6.12
CA LEU A 23 10.66 8.75 -7.16
C LEU A 23 10.37 9.98 -8.02
N LYS A 24 11.13 11.06 -7.80
CA LYS A 24 11.11 12.25 -8.66
C LYS A 24 11.93 11.97 -9.91
N LYS A 25 11.27 11.71 -11.04
CA LYS A 25 11.99 11.61 -12.32
C LYS A 25 12.25 13.01 -12.87
N LYS A 26 13.51 13.29 -13.18
CA LYS A 26 13.87 14.50 -13.92
C LYS A 26 13.16 14.48 -15.27
N PRO A 27 12.53 15.58 -15.69
CA PRO A 27 11.91 15.65 -17.00
C PRO A 27 12.94 15.40 -18.11
N LYS A 28 12.52 14.74 -19.20
CA LYS A 28 13.37 14.57 -20.39
C LYS A 28 13.78 15.95 -20.92
N LYS A 29 15.09 16.15 -21.09
CA LYS A 29 15.70 17.38 -21.62
C LYS A 29 15.17 17.63 -23.04
N GLY A 30 14.23 18.57 -23.20
CA GLY A 30 13.66 18.93 -24.50
C GLY A 30 12.21 19.44 -24.45
N SER A 31 11.44 19.11 -23.41
CA SER A 31 10.08 19.63 -23.23
C SER A 31 10.10 20.96 -22.49
N LYS A 32 9.75 22.06 -23.17
CA LYS A 32 9.72 23.44 -22.63
C LYS A 32 8.66 23.69 -21.54
N ASN A 33 7.93 22.67 -21.07
CA ASN A 33 6.93 22.83 -19.99
C ASN A 33 6.59 21.53 -19.23
N SER A 34 7.55 20.62 -19.04
CA SER A 34 7.26 19.36 -18.33
C SER A 34 7.32 19.55 -16.82
N LYS A 35 6.16 19.44 -16.17
CA LYS A 35 6.04 19.24 -14.71
C LYS A 35 6.86 18.01 -14.28
N PRO A 36 7.48 18.01 -13.08
CA PRO A 36 8.15 16.82 -12.55
C PRO A 36 7.16 15.64 -12.51
N ILE A 37 7.56 14.49 -13.06
CA ILE A 37 6.75 13.26 -12.94
C ILE A 37 7.11 12.62 -11.61
N THR A 38 6.18 12.71 -10.67
CA THR A 38 6.22 11.99 -9.40
C THR A 38 5.68 10.59 -9.66
N LYS A 39 6.52 9.56 -9.48
CA LYS A 39 6.04 8.18 -9.34
C LYS A 39 6.11 7.81 -7.86
N THR A 40 5.02 7.24 -7.36
CA THR A 40 4.95 6.72 -6.00
C THR A 40 4.95 5.21 -6.10
N ASP A 41 5.92 4.58 -5.46
CA ASP A 41 6.06 3.13 -5.39
C ASP A 41 5.72 2.70 -3.96
N ALA A 42 4.96 1.60 -3.79
CA ALA A 42 4.71 1.05 -2.47
C ALA A 42 6.05 0.56 -1.89
N GLY A 43 6.42 1.06 -0.71
CA GLY A 43 7.66 0.68 -0.05
C GLY A 43 7.37 -0.18 1.18
N ASP A 44 8.25 -1.13 1.45
CA ASP A 44 8.20 -1.88 2.71
C ASP A 44 8.49 -0.95 3.88
N SER A 45 7.47 -0.74 4.71
CA SER A 45 7.50 0.14 5.87
C SER A 45 6.78 -0.52 7.02
N PHE A 46 7.28 -0.35 8.24
CA PHE A 46 6.55 -0.76 9.44
C PHE A 46 5.13 -0.17 9.49
N PHE A 47 4.94 1.02 8.92
CA PHE A 47 3.64 1.68 8.88
C PHE A 47 2.64 1.05 7.89
N ASN A 48 3.07 0.07 7.07
CA ASN A 48 2.15 -0.74 6.27
C ASN A 48 1.19 -1.53 7.17
N PHE A 49 1.58 -1.81 8.42
CA PHE A 49 0.73 -2.38 9.46
C PHE A 49 -0.51 -1.51 9.79
N PHE A 50 -0.57 -0.25 9.38
CA PHE A 50 -1.78 0.57 9.60
C PHE A 50 -2.65 0.68 8.36
N SER A 51 -2.17 0.14 7.23
CA SER A 51 -2.95 0.05 6.00
C SER A 51 -3.84 -1.19 6.07
N PRO A 52 -5.16 -1.06 5.87
CA PRO A 52 -6.02 -2.22 5.74
C PRO A 52 -5.58 -3.06 4.55
N TYR A 53 -5.59 -4.38 4.68
CA TYR A 53 -5.64 -5.24 3.52
C TYR A 53 -7.07 -5.20 2.97
N ASP A 54 -7.21 -5.11 1.65
CA ASP A 54 -8.51 -5.19 0.99
C ASP A 54 -8.98 -6.65 1.09
N VAL A 55 -9.80 -6.94 2.09
CA VAL A 55 -10.53 -8.22 2.19
C VAL A 55 -11.76 -8.08 1.30
N PRO A 56 -11.85 -8.80 0.17
CA PRO A 56 -13.03 -8.72 -0.69
C PRO A 56 -14.25 -9.28 0.06
N GLU A 57 -15.40 -8.64 -0.11
CA GLU A 57 -16.63 -8.96 0.63
C GLU A 57 -17.26 -10.31 0.21
N ASP A 58 -17.01 -10.73 -1.04
CA ASP A 58 -17.50 -11.98 -1.61
C ASP A 58 -16.36 -13.00 -1.77
N GLU A 59 -16.38 -14.06 -0.96
CA GLU A 59 -15.43 -15.18 -1.02
C GLU A 59 -15.48 -15.93 -2.37
N GLU A 60 -16.56 -15.79 -3.15
CA GLU A 60 -16.72 -16.39 -4.48
C GLU A 60 -16.06 -15.60 -5.62
N GLU A 61 -15.65 -14.34 -5.38
CA GLU A 61 -14.98 -13.49 -6.38
C GLU A 61 -13.45 -13.61 -6.33
N ILE A 62 -12.90 -14.19 -5.25
CA ILE A 62 -11.47 -14.27 -5.00
C ILE A 62 -10.93 -15.63 -5.46
N ASP A 63 -9.85 -15.61 -6.24
CA ASP A 63 -9.10 -16.82 -6.53
C ASP A 63 -8.50 -17.41 -5.23
N LYS A 64 -8.55 -18.73 -5.10
CA LYS A 64 -8.10 -19.42 -3.89
C LYS A 64 -6.64 -19.09 -3.54
N ASP A 65 -5.77 -18.99 -4.53
CA ASP A 65 -4.34 -18.71 -4.29
C ASP A 65 -4.17 -17.29 -3.72
N VAL A 66 -5.01 -16.35 -4.16
CA VAL A 66 -5.02 -14.96 -3.66
C VAL A 66 -5.56 -14.89 -2.23
N ALA A 67 -6.60 -15.66 -1.92
CA ALA A 67 -7.15 -15.76 -0.57
C ALA A 67 -6.13 -16.36 0.42
N ASP A 68 -5.43 -17.42 0.02
CA ASP A 68 -4.40 -18.08 0.85
C ASP A 68 -3.20 -17.14 1.10
N GLU A 69 -2.76 -16.37 0.09
CA GLU A 69 -1.70 -15.35 0.23
C GLU A 69 -2.11 -14.23 1.19
N LEU A 70 -3.34 -13.73 1.06
CA LEU A 70 -3.88 -12.71 1.95
C LEU A 70 -3.92 -13.19 3.40
N HIS A 71 -4.33 -14.43 3.64
CA HIS A 71 -4.35 -15.02 4.98
C HIS A 71 -2.93 -15.14 5.58
N ALA A 72 -1.96 -15.60 4.80
CA ALA A 72 -0.56 -15.71 5.25
C ALA A 72 0.04 -14.35 5.64
N LEU A 73 -0.29 -13.30 4.88
CA LEU A 73 0.12 -11.92 5.20
C LEU A 73 -0.51 -11.44 6.53
N MET A 74 -1.78 -11.77 6.76
CA MET A 74 -2.46 -11.43 8.03
C MET A 74 -1.84 -12.16 9.22
N GLU A 75 -1.51 -13.45 9.08
CA GLU A 75 -0.82 -14.23 10.12
C GLU A 75 0.55 -13.64 10.47
N GLN A 76 1.33 -13.26 9.45
CA GLN A 76 2.64 -12.64 9.65
C GLN A 76 2.54 -11.34 10.47
N ASP A 77 1.50 -10.55 10.27
CA ASP A 77 1.26 -9.30 10.98
C ASP A 77 0.96 -9.51 12.48
N TYR A 78 0.41 -10.66 12.90
CA TYR A 78 0.06 -10.93 14.30
C TYR A 78 1.26 -11.26 15.19
N ASP A 79 2.38 -11.72 14.61
CA ASP A 79 3.59 -12.14 15.33
C ASP A 79 4.57 -10.99 15.64
N VAL A 80 4.26 -9.76 15.19
CA VAL A 80 5.08 -8.54 15.36
C VAL A 80 4.84 -7.89 16.72
#